data_AF-A0A497IZ87-F1
#
_entry.id   AF-A0A497IZ87-F1
#
_cell.length_a   1.000
_cell.length_b   1.000
_cell.length_c   1.000
_cell.angle_alpha   90.00
_cell.angle_beta   90.00
_cell.angle_gamma   90.00
#
_symmetry.space_group_name_H-M   'P 1'
#
loop_
_entity.id
_entity.type
_entity.pdbx_description
1 polymer ?
#
loop_
_entity_poly.entity_id
_entity_poly.type
_entity_poly.pdbx_seq_one_letter_code
_entity_poly.pdbx_strand_id
1 'polypeptide(L)'
;MSLPKYLLVRFLNAVIVLTVVLIITSMIFNKAAEAQLKSQIEEEIAIEFSTNRELAKSLAGNLTALRNWQENIRKAKYKQYGLDKPFIVRVLMRLRQQLAFDWGKAHYLHSSTGEKSVSEIISEALPRTTLLFVT
;
A
#
# COMPACT_ATOMS: atom_id res chain seq x y z
N MET A 1 -39.70 17.42 0.64
CA MET A 1 -38.33 17.79 1.04
C MET A 1 -37.72 18.59 -0.09
N SER A 2 -37.07 19.71 0.17
CA SER A 2 -36.38 20.47 -0.89
C SER A 2 -35.32 19.57 -1.54
N LEU A 3 -35.23 19.61 -2.88
CA LEU A 3 -34.26 18.88 -3.71
C LEU A 3 -32.83 18.90 -3.12
N PRO A 4 -32.29 20.04 -2.64
CA PRO A 4 -30.98 20.07 -1.98
C PRO A 4 -30.91 19.26 -0.68
N LYS A 5 -31.96 19.25 0.15
CA LYS A 5 -31.99 18.48 1.41
C LYS A 5 -32.00 16.97 1.13
N TYR A 6 -32.72 16.55 0.09
CA TYR A 6 -32.74 15.14 -0.33
C TYR A 6 -31.37 14.68 -0.85
N LEU A 7 -30.75 15.47 -1.74
CA LEU A 7 -29.40 15.18 -2.26
C LEU A 7 -28.36 15.13 -1.14
N LEU A 8 -28.41 16.06 -0.18
CA LEU A 8 -27.50 16.10 0.95
C LEU A 8 -27.60 14.84 1.82
N VAL A 9 -28.83 14.44 2.18
CA VAL A 9 -29.07 13.23 2.99
C VAL A 9 -28.58 11.98 2.26
N ARG A 10 -28.85 11.90 0.95
CA ARG A 10 -28.41 10.75 0.13
C ARG A 10 -26.90 10.68 -0.01
N PHE A 11 -26.24 11.82 -0.22
CA PHE A 11 -24.78 11.91 -0.25
C PHE A 11 -24.18 11.49 1.10
N LEU A 12 -24.71 11.99 2.21
CA LEU A 12 -24.25 11.65 3.55
C LEU A 12 -24.37 10.15 3.83
N ASN A 13 -25.51 9.55 3.46
CA ASN A 13 -25.72 8.11 3.60
C ASN A 13 -24.71 7.30 2.77
N ALA A 14 -24.44 7.72 1.53
CA ALA A 14 -23.45 7.07 0.68
C ALA A 14 -22.04 7.13 1.27
N VAL A 15 -21.64 8.28 1.82
CA VAL A 15 -20.34 8.45 2.49
C VAL A 15 -20.24 7.55 3.74
N ILE A 16 -21.30 7.45 4.53
CA ILE A 16 -21.33 6.57 5.72
C ILE A 16 -21.16 5.12 5.30
N VAL A 17 -21.96 4.64 4.33
CA VAL A 17 -21.87 3.27 3.83
C VAL A 17 -20.48 2.98 3.26
N LEU A 18 -19.94 3.88 2.45
CA LEU A 18 -18.59 3.74 1.90
C LEU A 18 -17.54 3.62 3.02
N THR A 19 -17.62 4.48 4.03
CA THR A 19 -16.69 4.46 5.17
C THR A 19 -16.75 3.12 5.92
N VAL A 20 -17.96 2.60 6.18
CA VAL A 20 -18.15 1.30 6.83
C VAL A 20 -17.55 0.17 6.00
N VAL A 21 -17.81 0.16 4.69
CA VAL A 21 -17.24 -0.85 3.78
C VAL A 21 -15.71 -0.79 3.77
N LEU A 22 -15.12 0.42 3.71
CA LEU A 22 -13.67 0.60 3.75
C LEU A 22 -13.06 0.08 5.07
N ILE A 23 -13.72 0.32 6.21
CA ILE A 23 -13.28 -0.22 7.51
C ILE A 23 -13.26 -1.75 7.48
N ILE A 24 -14.35 -2.37 7.03
CA ILE A 24 -14.47 -3.83 6.95
C ILE A 24 -13.39 -4.40 6.02
N THR A 25 -13.26 -3.84 4.82
CA THR A 25 -12.25 -4.26 3.84
C THR A 25 -10.84 -4.10 4.42
N SER A 26 -10.51 -2.96 5.03
CA SER A 26 -9.19 -2.75 5.64
C SER A 26 -8.91 -3.77 6.74
N MET A 27 -9.93 -4.19 7.50
CA MET A 27 -9.78 -5.17 8.57
C MET A 27 -9.50 -6.57 8.01
N ILE A 28 -10.26 -7.00 6.99
CA ILE A 28 -10.13 -8.31 6.34
C ILE A 28 -8.78 -8.42 5.61
N PHE A 29 -8.44 -7.41 4.81
CA PHE A 29 -7.23 -7.42 3.99
C PHE A 29 -5.96 -7.09 4.79
N ASN A 30 -6.05 -6.74 6.09
CA ASN A 30 -4.88 -6.34 6.86
C ASN A 30 -3.78 -7.42 6.86
N LYS A 31 -4.16 -8.68 7.10
CA LYS A 31 -3.21 -9.81 7.14
C LYS A 31 -2.57 -10.08 5.79
N ALA A 32 -3.36 -10.09 4.72
CA ALA A 32 -2.86 -10.28 3.36
C ALA A 32 -1.88 -9.17 2.97
N ALA A 33 -2.23 -7.91 3.24
CA ALA A 33 -1.36 -6.76 2.99
C ALA A 33 -0.07 -6.80 3.83
N GLU A 34 -0.14 -7.27 5.08
CA GLU A 34 1.05 -7.46 5.91
C GLU A 34 1.98 -8.56 5.38
N ALA A 35 1.43 -9.69 4.96
CA ALA A 35 2.20 -10.77 4.35
C ALA A 35 2.88 -10.29 3.06
N GLN A 36 2.16 -9.54 2.23
CA GLN A 36 2.69 -8.95 1.00
C GLN A 36 3.80 -7.94 1.28
N LEU A 37 3.64 -7.09 2.31
CA LEU A 37 4.68 -6.14 2.74
C LEU A 37 5.93 -6.86 3.24
N LYS A 38 5.77 -7.92 4.03
CA LYS A 38 6.90 -8.72 4.52
C LYS A 38 7.67 -9.37 3.37
N SER A 39 6.96 -9.97 2.42
CA SER A 39 7.58 -10.58 1.23
C SER A 39 8.39 -9.55 0.43
N GLN A 40 7.84 -8.35 0.23
CA GLN A 40 8.55 -7.26 -0.46
C GLN A 40 9.80 -6.80 0.28
N ILE A 41 9.75 -6.72 1.62
CA ILE A 41 10.92 -6.33 2.42
C ILE A 41 12.03 -7.37 2.28
N GLU A 42 11.71 -8.67 2.31
CA GLU A 42 12.73 -9.71 2.12
C GLU A 42 13.31 -9.68 0.70
N GLU A 43 12.48 -9.42 -0.32
CA GLU A 43 12.93 -9.24 -1.71
C GLU A 43 13.85 -8.02 -1.83
N GLU A 44 13.48 -6.88 -1.24
CA GLU A 44 14.29 -5.66 -1.24
C GLU A 44 15.65 -5.89 -0.58
N ILE A 45 15.68 -6.60 0.56
CA ILE A 45 16.92 -6.96 1.26
C ILE A 45 17.79 -7.89 0.40
N ALA A 46 17.19 -8.86 -0.30
CA ALA A 46 17.92 -9.77 -1.18
C ALA A 46 18.52 -9.04 -2.40
N ILE A 47 17.78 -8.09 -2.98
CA ILE A 47 18.26 -7.24 -4.07
C ILE A 47 19.41 -6.35 -3.57
N GLU A 48 19.25 -5.72 -2.41
CA GLU A 48 20.27 -4.85 -1.81
C GLU A 48 21.57 -5.61 -1.52
N PHE A 49 21.44 -6.86 -1.03
CA PHE A 49 22.57 -7.74 -0.77
C PHE A 49 23.28 -8.19 -2.07
N SER A 50 22.53 -8.58 -3.09
CA SER A 50 23.11 -9.04 -4.37
C SER A 50 23.72 -7.93 -5.21
N THR A 51 23.19 -6.70 -5.10
CA THR A 51 23.69 -5.54 -5.84
C THR A 51 24.99 -5.01 -5.23
N ASN A 52 25.13 -5.08 -3.90
CA ASN A 52 26.33 -4.62 -3.20
C ASN A 52 27.41 -5.70 -3.11
N ARG A 53 28.24 -5.78 -4.15
CA ARG A 53 29.38 -6.72 -4.21
C ARG A 53 30.36 -6.57 -3.03
N GLU A 54 30.52 -5.37 -2.47
CA GLU A 54 31.35 -5.13 -1.28
C GLU A 54 30.73 -5.71 0.00
N LEU A 55 29.42 -5.55 0.19
CA LEU A 55 28.70 -6.16 1.31
C LEU A 55 28.77 -7.69 1.22
N ALA A 56 28.52 -8.25 0.04
CA ALA A 56 28.62 -9.68 -0.20
C ALA A 56 30.02 -10.23 0.11
N LYS A 57 31.10 -9.51 -0.25
CA LYS A 57 32.48 -9.89 0.09
C LYS A 57 32.80 -9.75 1.58
N SER A 58 32.36 -8.66 2.23
CA SER A 58 32.63 -8.40 3.65
C SER A 58 31.91 -9.36 4.60
N LEU A 59 30.78 -9.91 4.17
CA LEU A 59 29.96 -10.86 4.93
C LEU A 59 30.18 -12.32 4.49
N ALA A 60 30.96 -12.55 3.42
CA ALA A 60 31.34 -13.88 2.97
C ALA A 60 32.19 -14.57 4.06
N GLY A 61 31.63 -15.61 4.68
CA GLY A 61 32.32 -16.43 5.67
C GLY A 61 31.89 -16.22 7.12
N ASN A 62 31.05 -15.21 7.43
CA ASN A 62 30.52 -15.00 8.79
C ASN A 62 28.98 -14.96 8.80
N LEU A 63 28.37 -16.15 8.92
CA LEU A 63 26.91 -16.35 8.95
C LEU A 63 26.22 -15.51 10.04
N THR A 64 26.88 -15.30 11.18
CA THR A 64 26.34 -14.51 12.30
C THR A 64 26.27 -13.02 11.96
N ALA A 65 27.31 -12.48 11.31
CA ALA A 65 27.34 -11.08 10.89
C ALA A 65 26.29 -10.79 9.80
N LEU A 66 26.10 -11.71 8.85
CA LEU A 66 25.09 -11.61 7.81
C LEU A 66 23.67 -11.56 8.42
N ARG A 67 23.38 -12.48 9.35
CA ARG A 67 22.07 -12.52 10.01
C ARG A 67 21.79 -11.26 10.81
N ASN A 68 22.77 -10.75 11.55
CA ASN A 68 22.61 -9.51 12.31
C ASN A 68 22.37 -8.29 11.41
N TRP A 69 23.05 -8.20 10.26
CA TRP A 69 22.81 -7.14 9.28
C TRP A 69 21.38 -7.22 8.71
N GLN A 70 20.93 -8.40 8.29
CA GLN A 70 19.57 -8.61 7.78
C GLN A 70 18.50 -8.24 8.82
N GLU A 71 18.67 -8.65 10.07
CA GLU A 71 17.74 -8.31 11.17
C GLU A 71 17.66 -6.79 11.41
N ASN A 72 18.80 -6.09 11.33
CA ASN A 72 18.84 -4.64 11.54
C ASN A 72 18.11 -3.88 10.42
N ILE A 73 18.35 -4.26 9.16
CA ILE A 73 17.65 -3.67 8.01
C ILE A 73 16.15 -4.00 8.08
N ARG A 74 15.79 -5.25 8.39
CA ARG A 74 14.38 -5.65 8.57
C ARG A 74 13.69 -4.80 9.63
N LYS A 75 14.30 -4.59 10.79
CA LYS A 75 13.75 -3.74 11.86
C LYS A 75 13.56 -2.29 11.40
N ALA A 76 14.53 -1.73 10.68
CA ALA A 76 14.41 -0.37 10.14
C ALA A 76 13.23 -0.26 9.14
N LYS A 77 13.11 -1.21 8.22
CA LYS A 77 12.00 -1.29 7.26
C LYS A 77 10.65 -1.49 7.95
N TYR A 78 10.58 -2.33 8.97
CA TYR A 78 9.34 -2.57 9.73
C TYR A 78 8.85 -1.30 10.43
N LYS A 79 9.77 -0.51 10.96
CA LYS A 79 9.47 0.80 11.55
C LYS A 79 9.00 1.81 10.49
N GLN A 80 9.64 1.83 9.33
CA GLN A 80 9.28 2.72 8.21
C GLN A 80 7.86 2.46 7.70
N TYR A 81 7.50 1.19 7.48
CA TYR A 81 6.17 0.78 7.03
C TYR A 81 5.13 0.73 8.16
N GLY A 82 5.52 1.05 9.40
CA GLY A 82 4.64 1.05 10.56
C GLY A 82 4.10 -0.34 10.94
N LEU A 83 4.79 -1.41 10.55
CA LEU A 83 4.48 -2.80 10.94
C LEU A 83 4.62 -3.02 12.45
N ASP A 84 5.41 -2.19 13.11
CA ASP A 84 5.60 -2.12 14.57
C ASP A 84 4.36 -1.56 15.32
N LYS A 85 3.49 -0.81 14.63
CA LYS A 85 2.36 -0.12 15.27
C LYS A 85 1.22 -1.08 15.62
N PRO A 86 0.46 -0.80 16.70
CA PRO A 86 -0.70 -1.59 17.07
C PRO A 86 -1.73 -1.62 15.94
N PHE A 87 -2.45 -2.74 15.83
CA PHE A 87 -3.41 -3.02 14.75
C PHE A 87 -4.37 -1.87 14.45
N ILE A 88 -4.96 -1.28 15.48
CA ILE A 88 -5.96 -0.21 15.37
C ILE A 88 -5.37 1.03 14.68
N VAL A 89 -4.13 1.40 15.02
CA VAL A 89 -3.44 2.56 14.42
C VAL A 89 -3.16 2.30 12.94
N ARG A 90 -2.81 1.06 12.57
CA ARG A 90 -2.56 0.68 11.17
C ARG A 90 -3.85 0.75 10.34
N VAL A 91 -4.97 0.27 10.87
CA VAL A 91 -6.28 0.37 10.21
C VAL A 91 -6.68 1.83 10.01
N LEU A 92 -6.59 2.67 11.04
CA LEU A 92 -6.94 4.10 10.93
C LEU A 92 -6.05 4.85 9.92
N MET A 93 -4.75 4.55 9.89
CA MET A 93 -3.83 5.14 8.92
C MET A 93 -4.20 4.76 7.48
N ARG A 94 -4.53 3.48 7.24
CA ARG A 94 -4.95 2.99 5.92
C ARG A 94 -6.29 3.59 5.49
N LEU A 95 -7.24 3.70 6.41
CA LEU A 95 -8.52 4.35 6.13
C LEU A 95 -8.32 5.81 5.72
N ARG A 96 -7.46 6.54 6.43
CA ARG A 96 -7.10 7.91 6.05
C ARG A 96 -6.48 7.97 4.65
N GLN A 97 -5.55 7.07 4.33
CA GLN A 97 -4.92 7.00 3.00
C GLN A 97 -5.96 6.71 1.90
N GLN A 98 -6.85 5.75 2.12
CA GLN A 98 -7.92 5.41 1.17
C GLN A 98 -8.89 6.57 0.95
N LEU A 99 -9.30 7.27 2.01
CA LEU A 99 -10.15 8.46 1.92
C LEU A 99 -9.44 9.65 1.26
N ALA A 100 -8.11 9.75 1.42
CA ALA A 100 -7.28 10.75 0.76
C ALA A 100 -6.90 10.37 -0.68
N PHE A 101 -7.43 9.25 -1.21
CA PHE A 101 -7.09 8.72 -2.54
C PHE A 101 -5.59 8.40 -2.72
N ASP A 102 -4.89 8.13 -1.63
CA ASP A 102 -3.50 7.65 -1.63
C ASP A 102 -3.48 6.13 -1.50
N TRP A 103 -3.57 5.45 -2.64
CA TRP A 103 -3.60 3.98 -2.70
C TRP A 103 -2.20 3.35 -2.82
N GLY A 104 -1.14 4.16 -2.82
CA GLY A 104 0.24 3.70 -2.96
C GLY A 104 0.60 3.29 -4.39
N LYS A 105 1.56 2.37 -4.50
CA LYS A 105 2.15 1.94 -5.77
C LYS A 105 1.67 0.55 -6.18
N ALA A 106 1.43 0.36 -7.46
CA ALA A 106 1.13 -0.93 -8.07
C ALA A 106 2.40 -1.80 -8.14
N HIS A 107 2.24 -3.11 -7.93
CA HIS A 107 3.34 -4.06 -7.99
C HIS A 107 3.75 -4.40 -9.43
N TYR A 108 2.77 -4.66 -10.28
CA TYR A 108 2.97 -5.15 -11.65
C TYR A 108 2.55 -4.15 -12.73
N LEU A 109 1.63 -3.24 -12.40
CA LEU A 109 1.04 -2.32 -13.37
C LEU A 109 1.76 -0.97 -13.37
N HIS A 110 1.86 -0.38 -14.54
CA HIS A 110 2.48 0.92 -14.77
C HIS A 110 1.53 1.79 -15.60
N SER A 111 1.57 3.10 -15.41
CA SER A 111 0.91 4.07 -16.28
C SER A 111 1.61 4.10 -17.65
N SER A 112 0.98 4.76 -18.63
CA SER A 112 1.61 5.02 -19.94
C SER A 112 2.93 5.79 -19.84
N THR A 113 3.13 6.57 -18.76
CA THR A 113 4.36 7.32 -18.46
C THR A 113 5.41 6.48 -17.71
N GLY A 114 5.07 5.25 -17.30
CA GLY A 114 5.94 4.34 -16.54
C GLY A 114 5.83 4.48 -15.02
N GLU A 115 5.04 5.42 -14.52
CA GLU A 115 4.78 5.61 -13.09
C GLU A 115 3.97 4.45 -12.50
N LYS A 116 4.26 4.08 -11.25
CA LYS A 116 3.56 2.98 -10.55
C LYS A 116 2.46 3.48 -9.62
N SER A 117 2.19 4.77 -9.55
CA SER A 117 1.16 5.32 -8.66
C SER A 117 -0.22 4.82 -9.09
N VAL A 118 -0.95 4.19 -8.16
CA VAL A 118 -2.26 3.62 -8.46
C VAL A 118 -3.26 4.72 -8.81
N SER A 119 -3.17 5.90 -8.17
CA SER A 119 -4.06 7.02 -8.46
C SER A 119 -3.89 7.53 -9.90
N GLU A 120 -2.65 7.63 -10.38
CA GLU A 120 -2.36 8.05 -11.74
C GLU A 120 -2.84 7.01 -12.76
N ILE A 121 -2.55 5.73 -12.52
CA ILE A 121 -3.00 4.63 -13.39
C ILE A 121 -4.53 4.65 -13.53
N ILE A 122 -5.25 4.81 -12.42
CA ILE A 122 -6.72 4.88 -12.43
C ILE A 122 -7.19 6.14 -13.15
N SER A 123 -6.55 7.29 -12.92
CA SER A 123 -6.90 8.54 -13.59
C SER A 123 -6.72 8.48 -15.11
N GLU A 124 -5.72 7.73 -15.60
CA GLU A 124 -5.52 7.50 -17.03
C GLU A 124 -6.59 6.55 -17.61
N ALA A 125 -6.97 5.53 -16.84
CA ALA A 125 -7.92 4.51 -17.29
C ALA A 125 -9.39 5.00 -17.27
N LEU A 126 -9.77 5.81 -16.28
CA LEU A 126 -11.16 6.23 -16.05
C LEU A 126 -11.83 6.91 -17.26
N PRO A 127 -11.18 7.85 -17.98
CA PRO A 127 -11.78 8.46 -19.18
C PRO A 127 -12.02 7.46 -20.30
N ARG A 128 -11.08 6.54 -20.51
CA ARG A 128 -11.20 5.51 -21.57
C ARG A 128 -12.33 4.54 -21.26
N THR A 129 -12.45 4.11 -20.00
CA THR A 129 -13.52 3.18 -19.61
C THR A 129 -14.87 3.86 -19.59
N THR A 130 -14.98 5.10 -19.12
CA THR A 130 -16.25 5.84 -19.18
C THR A 130 -16.73 6.04 -20.61
N LEU A 131 -15.85 6.35 -21.55
CA LEU A 131 -16.22 6.38 -22.97
C LEU A 131 -16.79 5.02 -23.42
N LEU A 132 -16.09 3.92 -23.16
CA LEU A 132 -16.50 2.58 -23.60
C LEU A 132 -17.80 2.06 -22.97
N PHE A 133 -18.11 2.46 -21.73
CA PHE A 133 -19.30 1.96 -21.01
C PHE A 133 -20.52 2.88 -21.14
N VAL A 134 -20.32 4.15 -21.52
CA VAL A 134 -21.41 5.13 -21.69
C VAL A 134 -21.89 5.19 -23.14
N THR A 135 -21.03 4.90 -24.12
CA THR A 135 -21.43 4.72 -25.54
C THR A 135 -21.99 3.33 -25.79
#